data_AF-A0A969EZA7-F1
#
_entry.id   AF-A0A969EZA7-F1
#
_cell.length_a   1.000
_cell.length_b   1.000
_cell.length_c   1.000
_cell.angle_alpha   90.00
_cell.angle_beta   90.00
_cell.angle_gamma   90.00
#
_symmetry.space_group_name_H-M   'P 1'
#
loop_
_entity.id
_entity.type
_entity.pdbx_description
1 polymer ?
#
loop_
_entity_poly.entity_id
_entity_poly.type
_entity_poly.pdbx_seq_one_letter_code
_entity_poly.pdbx_strand_id
1 'polypeptide(L)'
;MFPIGDDNPTRRIPYVTYALIAINIAIFLYEVVLQNQVLAVIPYIEPGTGRRAINAVTGETIARSLTSLDYFFDQWAVVPAQLSTSLNGQPIQSQLPHMGPQPPEILTLISSQFLHGGWSHVLGNMLFLWIFGNNVEDKLGRVKFLGFYLGCGILAGLAQWVFSQESYVPSLGASGAIAGVMGAYIIRFPKVAIRTLIPPFFVFNVPALAYLGIWFVQQAFYGVASLPAPSSMGMQNGGVAYWAHAGGFVVGAILGPLLGLFDDVNDPATARDD
;
A
#
# COMPACT_ATOMS: atom_id res chain seq x y z
N MET A 1 -6.40 -16.98 3.14
CA MET A 1 -7.44 -17.00 2.09
C MET A 1 -6.94 -16.11 0.97
N PHE A 2 -6.84 -16.64 -0.26
CA PHE A 2 -6.32 -15.90 -1.41
C PHE A 2 -7.45 -15.68 -2.42
N PRO A 3 -7.77 -14.45 -2.82
CA PRO A 3 -8.80 -14.22 -3.82
C PRO A 3 -8.20 -14.51 -5.21
N ILE A 4 -8.90 -15.26 -6.04
CA ILE A 4 -8.47 -15.60 -7.40
C ILE A 4 -9.39 -15.00 -8.48
N GLY A 5 -10.46 -14.32 -8.06
CA GLY A 5 -11.42 -13.64 -8.91
C GLY A 5 -12.72 -13.37 -8.18
N ASP A 6 -13.66 -12.75 -8.87
CA ASP A 6 -15.05 -12.59 -8.43
C ASP A 6 -16.01 -12.96 -9.57
N ASP A 7 -17.29 -13.05 -9.23
CA ASP A 7 -18.36 -13.38 -10.18
C ASP A 7 -19.05 -12.12 -10.76
N ASN A 8 -18.49 -10.93 -10.60
CA ASN A 8 -19.06 -9.69 -11.12
C ASN A 8 -18.46 -9.32 -12.49
N PRO A 9 -19.24 -9.42 -13.59
CA PRO A 9 -18.72 -9.06 -14.90
C PRO A 9 -18.54 -7.54 -15.02
N THR A 10 -17.35 -7.12 -15.44
CA THR A 10 -17.08 -5.70 -15.79
C THR A 10 -17.54 -5.38 -17.20
N ARG A 11 -18.20 -4.23 -17.37
CA ARG A 11 -18.80 -3.84 -18.67
C ARG A 11 -17.84 -2.99 -19.51
N ARG A 12 -17.05 -2.15 -18.88
CA ARG A 12 -16.03 -1.31 -19.52
C ARG A 12 -14.65 -1.92 -19.35
N ILE A 13 -13.79 -1.67 -20.35
CA ILE A 13 -12.37 -1.99 -20.25
C ILE A 13 -11.75 -1.08 -19.17
N PRO A 14 -11.15 -1.63 -18.10
CA PRO A 14 -10.65 -0.88 -16.96
C PRO A 14 -9.23 -0.35 -17.22
N TYR A 15 -9.13 0.62 -18.14
CA TYR A 15 -7.85 1.18 -18.59
C TYR A 15 -7.02 1.78 -17.45
N VAL A 16 -7.66 2.41 -16.47
CA VAL A 16 -6.92 3.03 -15.36
C VAL A 16 -6.36 1.97 -14.45
N THR A 17 -7.13 0.93 -14.12
CA THR A 17 -6.66 -0.23 -13.36
C THR A 17 -5.46 -0.88 -14.04
N TYR A 18 -5.52 -1.11 -15.36
CA TYR A 18 -4.39 -1.66 -16.11
C TYR A 18 -3.18 -0.74 -16.15
N ALA A 19 -3.38 0.57 -16.33
CA ALA A 19 -2.30 1.54 -16.30
C ALA A 19 -1.61 1.59 -14.93
N LEU A 20 -2.38 1.62 -13.85
CA LEU A 20 -1.85 1.56 -12.49
C LEU A 20 -1.03 0.27 -12.29
N ILE A 21 -1.55 -0.89 -12.70
CA ILE A 21 -0.82 -2.15 -12.60
C ILE A 21 0.51 -2.08 -13.38
N ALA A 22 0.47 -1.60 -14.63
CA ALA A 22 1.66 -1.50 -15.47
C ALA A 22 2.72 -0.56 -14.87
N ILE A 23 2.30 0.60 -14.34
CA ILE A 23 3.20 1.56 -13.69
C ILE A 23 3.86 0.96 -12.45
N ASN A 24 3.07 0.30 -11.59
CA ASN A 24 3.58 -0.36 -10.39
C ASN A 24 4.60 -1.45 -10.73
N ILE A 25 4.32 -2.28 -11.74
CA ILE A 25 5.25 -3.31 -12.20
C ILE A 25 6.53 -2.67 -12.76
N ALA A 26 6.41 -1.63 -13.58
CA ALA A 26 7.58 -0.97 -14.17
C ALA A 26 8.49 -0.34 -13.10
N ILE A 27 7.91 0.34 -12.11
CA ILE A 27 8.65 0.90 -10.97
C ILE A 27 9.29 -0.22 -10.14
N PHE A 28 8.58 -1.31 -9.87
CA PHE A 28 9.14 -2.43 -9.13
C PHE A 28 10.31 -3.11 -9.86
N LEU A 29 10.25 -3.24 -11.18
CA LEU A 29 11.38 -3.75 -11.96
C LEU A 29 12.61 -2.83 -11.85
N TYR A 30 12.40 -1.52 -11.74
CA TYR A 30 13.49 -0.58 -11.45
C TYR A 30 14.02 -0.75 -10.01
N GLU A 31 13.16 -0.94 -9.02
CA GLU A 31 13.55 -1.23 -7.63
C GLU A 31 14.44 -2.49 -7.52
N VAL A 32 14.14 -3.54 -8.28
CA VAL A 32 14.97 -4.76 -8.36
C VAL A 32 16.38 -4.46 -8.89
N VAL A 33 16.53 -3.53 -9.83
CA VAL A 33 17.84 -3.09 -10.32
C VAL A 33 18.60 -2.36 -9.21
N LEU A 34 17.93 -1.46 -8.49
CA LEU A 34 18.53 -0.67 -7.42
C LEU A 34 18.95 -1.52 -6.22
N GLN A 35 18.24 -2.62 -5.93
CA GLN A 35 18.57 -3.54 -4.83
C GLN A 35 19.98 -4.13 -4.94
N ASN A 36 20.48 -4.32 -6.17
CA ASN A 36 21.77 -4.95 -6.42
C ASN A 36 22.94 -3.94 -6.45
N GLN A 37 22.67 -2.65 -6.30
CA GLN A 37 23.68 -1.59 -6.34
C GLN A 37 24.10 -1.20 -4.92
N VAL A 38 25.16 -1.82 -4.39
CA VAL A 38 25.71 -1.48 -3.07
C VAL A 38 26.48 -0.17 -3.14
N LEU A 39 26.09 0.80 -2.30
CA LEU A 39 26.72 2.12 -2.21
C LEU A 39 27.64 2.25 -1.00
N ALA A 40 27.31 1.57 0.10
CA ALA A 40 28.16 1.57 1.29
C ALA A 40 27.97 0.29 2.10
N VAL A 41 28.97 -0.05 2.91
CA VAL A 41 28.86 -1.10 3.94
C VAL A 41 29.09 -0.43 5.28
N ILE A 42 28.08 -0.41 6.13
CA ILE A 42 28.11 0.27 7.43
C ILE A 42 27.93 -0.73 8.57
N PRO A 43 28.46 -0.46 9.78
CA PRO A 43 28.13 -1.25 10.96
C PRO A 43 26.61 -1.35 11.15
N TYR A 44 26.11 -2.57 11.35
CA TYR A 44 24.72 -2.75 11.77
C TYR A 44 24.59 -2.32 13.24
N ILE A 45 23.69 -1.38 13.47
CA ILE A 45 23.35 -0.90 14.81
C ILE A 45 22.02 -1.56 15.21
N GLU A 46 22.03 -2.23 16.36
CA GLU A 46 20.84 -2.83 16.95
C GLU A 46 19.76 -1.76 17.20
N PRO A 47 18.55 -1.92 16.61
CA PRO A 47 17.46 -0.98 16.81
C PRO A 47 17.15 -0.77 18.29
N GLY A 48 17.07 0.50 18.72
CA GLY A 48 16.71 0.88 20.09
C GLY A 48 17.84 0.78 21.13
N THR A 49 18.98 0.16 20.83
CA THR A 49 20.11 0.06 21.78
C THR A 49 21.29 0.98 21.42
N GLY A 50 21.41 1.36 20.13
CA GLY A 50 22.55 2.13 19.64
C GLY A 50 23.87 1.35 19.61
N ARG A 51 23.83 0.04 19.91
CA ARG A 51 25.01 -0.82 19.97
C ARG A 51 25.30 -1.43 18.61
N ARG A 52 26.58 -1.57 18.27
CA ARG A 52 27.00 -2.36 17.11
C ARG A 52 26.69 -3.82 17.38
N ALA A 53 25.98 -4.49 16.47
CA ALA A 53 25.80 -5.93 16.59
C ALA A 53 27.14 -6.62 16.34
N ILE A 54 27.43 -7.63 17.14
CA ILE A 54 28.67 -8.40 17.09
C ILE A 54 28.30 -9.85 16.82
N ASN A 55 29.02 -10.49 15.90
CA ASN A 55 28.88 -11.92 15.66
C ASN A 55 29.38 -12.68 16.90
N ALA A 56 28.49 -13.46 17.53
CA ALA A 56 28.79 -14.17 18.78
C ALA A 56 29.90 -15.24 18.65
N VAL A 57 30.19 -15.69 17.42
CA VAL A 57 31.21 -16.71 17.14
C VAL A 57 32.55 -16.08 16.77
N THR A 58 32.55 -15.05 15.91
CA THR A 58 33.79 -14.45 15.39
C THR A 58 34.26 -13.21 16.16
N GLY A 59 33.38 -12.57 16.92
CA GLY A 59 33.67 -11.30 17.60
C GLY A 59 33.72 -10.08 16.67
N GLU A 60 33.43 -10.26 15.37
CA GLU A 60 33.44 -9.17 14.39
C GLU A 60 32.13 -8.37 14.43
N THR A 61 32.22 -7.08 14.12
CA THR A 61 31.03 -6.23 13.95
C THR A 61 30.24 -6.71 12.73
N ILE A 62 28.95 -6.98 12.93
CA ILE A 62 28.03 -7.27 11.84
C ILE A 62 27.86 -5.98 11.03
N ALA A 63 28.02 -6.06 9.72
CA ALA A 63 27.79 -4.95 8.82
C ALA A 63 26.50 -5.16 8.02
N ARG A 64 25.89 -4.05 7.58
CA ARG A 64 24.81 -4.06 6.59
C ARG A 64 25.24 -3.28 5.34
N SER A 65 24.84 -3.78 4.18
CA SER A 65 24.99 -3.07 2.91
C SER A 65 23.87 -2.06 2.75
N LEU A 66 24.21 -0.81 2.49
CA LEU A 66 23.30 0.20 1.96
C LEU A 66 23.32 0.11 0.44
N THR A 67 22.14 0.00 -0.13
CA THR A 67 21.90 -0.14 -1.56
C THR A 67 21.26 1.13 -2.12
N SER A 68 21.33 1.34 -3.44
CA SER A 68 20.57 2.42 -4.10
C SER A 68 19.08 2.35 -3.80
N LEU A 69 18.53 1.14 -3.54
CA LEU A 69 17.14 0.95 -3.15
C LEU A 69 16.82 1.57 -1.79
N ASP A 70 17.74 1.47 -0.82
CA ASP A 70 17.55 2.06 0.50
C ASP A 70 17.42 3.58 0.42
N TYR A 71 18.26 4.23 -0.41
CA TYR A 71 18.13 5.65 -0.69
C TYR A 71 16.83 5.94 -1.44
N PHE A 72 16.50 5.17 -2.47
CA PHE A 72 15.26 5.37 -3.22
C PHE A 72 14.01 5.33 -2.34
N PHE A 73 13.94 4.42 -1.38
CA PHE A 73 12.86 4.38 -0.38
C PHE A 73 12.90 5.56 0.60
N ASP A 74 14.08 5.95 1.10
CA ASP A 74 14.20 7.15 1.95
C ASP A 74 13.74 8.44 1.24
N GLN A 75 13.83 8.51 -0.10
CA GLN A 75 13.44 9.69 -0.87
C GLN A 75 11.97 9.69 -1.35
N TRP A 76 11.42 8.52 -1.68
CA TRP A 76 10.14 8.42 -2.40
C TRP A 76 9.04 7.68 -1.65
N ALA A 77 9.37 6.97 -0.57
CA ALA A 77 8.37 6.41 0.34
C ALA A 77 7.99 7.42 1.42
N VAL A 78 6.86 7.19 2.10
CA VAL A 78 6.51 8.02 3.26
C VAL A 78 7.35 7.54 4.43
N VAL A 79 8.27 8.36 4.91
CA VAL A 79 8.93 8.12 6.20
C VAL A 79 8.19 8.97 7.25
N PRO A 80 7.39 8.36 8.15
CA PRO A 80 6.51 9.11 9.05
C PRO A 80 7.20 10.23 9.84
N ALA A 81 8.41 9.99 10.36
CA ALA A 81 9.22 11.00 11.04
C ALA A 81 9.61 12.17 10.12
N GLN A 82 9.95 11.90 8.86
CA GLN A 82 10.29 12.95 7.89
C GLN A 82 9.05 13.78 7.55
N LEU A 83 7.91 13.14 7.33
CA LEU A 83 6.62 13.82 7.14
C LEU A 83 6.26 14.69 8.35
N SER A 84 6.45 14.20 9.57
CA SER A 84 6.26 14.99 10.80
C SER A 84 7.16 16.23 10.82
N THR A 85 8.46 16.09 10.53
CA THR A 85 9.38 17.24 10.48
C THR A 85 9.01 18.25 9.40
N SER A 86 8.66 17.78 8.20
CA SER A 86 8.26 18.64 7.09
C SER A 86 6.96 19.41 7.39
N LEU A 87 5.97 18.78 8.01
CA LEU A 87 4.70 19.43 8.37
C LEU A 87 4.90 20.50 9.47
N ASN A 88 5.93 20.35 10.31
CA ASN A 88 6.33 21.33 11.31
C ASN A 88 7.27 22.42 10.75
N GLY A 89 7.50 22.45 9.43
CA GLY A 89 8.38 23.41 8.77
C GLY A 89 9.86 23.28 9.17
N GLN A 90 10.25 22.14 9.73
CA GLN A 90 11.63 21.86 10.12
C GLN A 90 12.41 21.21 8.97
N PRO A 91 13.74 21.39 8.91
CA PRO A 91 14.57 20.64 7.97
C PRO A 91 14.38 19.13 8.15
N ILE A 92 14.19 18.41 7.05
CA ILE A 92 14.01 16.96 7.06
C ILE A 92 15.30 16.31 7.57
N GLN A 93 15.16 15.42 8.54
CA GLN A 93 16.27 14.65 9.08
C GLN A 93 16.18 13.20 8.58
N SER A 94 16.90 12.89 7.50
CA SER A 94 16.97 11.53 6.96
C SER A 94 17.88 10.62 7.76
N GLN A 95 17.64 9.30 7.68
CA GLN A 95 18.55 8.31 8.27
C GLN A 95 19.79 8.08 7.40
N LEU A 96 19.68 8.38 6.11
CA LEU A 96 20.74 8.21 5.13
C LEU A 96 21.25 9.56 4.65
N PRO A 97 22.56 9.70 4.37
CA PRO A 97 23.10 10.94 3.79
C PRO A 97 22.38 11.31 2.49
N HIS A 98 21.91 12.54 2.33
CA HIS A 98 21.21 12.93 1.09
C HIS A 98 22.12 12.79 -0.14
N MET A 99 21.66 12.05 -1.14
CA MET A 99 22.30 11.94 -2.44
C MET A 99 21.50 12.74 -3.48
N GLY A 100 21.69 14.07 -3.47
CA GLY A 100 21.05 14.98 -4.42
C GLY A 100 19.79 15.68 -3.88
N PRO A 101 19.06 16.39 -4.76
CA PRO A 101 17.85 17.12 -4.38
C PRO A 101 16.75 16.17 -3.94
N GLN A 102 16.10 16.48 -2.81
CA GLN A 102 14.93 15.73 -2.33
C GLN A 102 13.65 16.27 -2.98
N PRO A 103 12.72 15.40 -3.39
CA PRO A 103 11.37 15.86 -3.73
C PRO A 103 10.70 16.49 -2.50
N PRO A 104 9.74 17.41 -2.69
CA PRO A 104 8.89 17.88 -1.59
C PRO A 104 8.27 16.69 -0.84
N GLU A 105 8.38 16.67 0.48
CA GLU A 105 7.92 15.54 1.32
C GLU A 105 6.44 15.22 1.07
N ILE A 106 5.59 16.21 0.80
CA ILE A 106 4.17 15.97 0.52
C ILE A 106 3.95 15.06 -0.70
N LEU A 107 4.89 15.02 -1.65
CA LEU A 107 4.81 14.13 -2.81
C LEU A 107 5.00 12.66 -2.44
N THR A 108 5.64 12.37 -1.30
CA THR A 108 5.82 10.98 -0.84
C THR A 108 4.48 10.29 -0.57
N LEU A 109 3.44 11.03 -0.17
CA LEU A 109 2.06 10.53 -0.04
C LEU A 109 1.47 10.00 -1.36
N ILE A 110 2.01 10.44 -2.50
CA ILE A 110 1.63 9.95 -3.84
C ILE A 110 2.62 8.91 -4.33
N SER A 111 3.92 9.20 -4.31
CA SER A 111 4.94 8.29 -4.87
C SER A 111 5.02 6.97 -4.12
N SER A 112 4.84 6.97 -2.79
CA SER A 112 4.86 5.75 -1.97
C SER A 112 3.83 4.71 -2.40
N GLN A 113 2.71 5.14 -3.01
CA GLN A 113 1.66 4.25 -3.51
C GLN A 113 2.13 3.35 -4.66
N PHE A 114 3.30 3.64 -5.24
CA PHE A 114 3.83 2.91 -6.39
C PHE A 114 5.06 2.06 -6.06
N LEU A 115 5.58 2.17 -4.83
CA LEU A 115 6.82 1.51 -4.41
C LEU A 115 6.54 0.17 -3.72
N HIS A 116 7.40 -0.84 -3.90
CA HIS A 116 7.18 -2.17 -3.33
C HIS A 116 8.45 -2.81 -2.77
N GLY A 117 8.41 -3.22 -1.51
CA GLY A 117 9.53 -3.90 -0.81
C GLY A 117 9.80 -5.35 -1.22
N GLY A 118 9.14 -5.89 -2.26
CA GLY A 118 9.41 -7.26 -2.72
C GLY A 118 8.34 -7.88 -3.62
N TRP A 119 8.65 -9.05 -4.18
CA TRP A 119 7.81 -9.75 -5.15
C TRP A 119 6.42 -10.10 -4.60
N SER A 120 6.34 -10.66 -3.40
CA SER A 120 5.05 -11.00 -2.77
C SER A 120 4.19 -9.76 -2.54
N HIS A 121 4.82 -8.62 -2.23
CA HIS A 121 4.14 -7.37 -1.99
C HIS A 121 3.51 -6.82 -3.28
N VAL A 122 4.28 -6.70 -4.37
CA VAL A 122 3.74 -6.21 -5.65
C VAL A 122 2.72 -7.18 -6.25
N LEU A 123 2.99 -8.49 -6.23
CA LEU A 123 2.07 -9.49 -6.80
C LEU A 123 0.75 -9.52 -6.04
N GLY A 124 0.79 -9.44 -4.70
CA GLY A 124 -0.40 -9.34 -3.87
C GLY A 124 -1.22 -8.08 -4.18
N ASN A 125 -0.57 -6.92 -4.23
CA ASN A 125 -1.25 -5.66 -4.54
C ASN A 125 -1.88 -5.69 -5.93
N MET A 126 -1.15 -6.13 -6.95
CA MET A 126 -1.66 -6.16 -8.32
C MET A 126 -2.81 -7.17 -8.49
N LEU A 127 -2.77 -8.31 -7.79
CA LEU A 127 -3.87 -9.27 -7.75
C LEU A 127 -5.14 -8.64 -7.18
N PHE A 128 -5.05 -7.98 -6.02
CA PHE A 128 -6.20 -7.33 -5.40
C PHE A 128 -6.72 -6.14 -6.24
N LEU A 129 -5.82 -5.33 -6.80
CA LEU A 129 -6.19 -4.23 -7.69
C LEU A 129 -6.88 -4.75 -8.95
N TRP A 130 -6.42 -5.87 -9.51
CA TRP A 130 -7.04 -6.50 -10.67
C TRP A 130 -8.45 -7.03 -10.39
N ILE A 131 -8.67 -7.65 -9.22
CA ILE A 131 -9.96 -8.22 -8.83
C ILE A 131 -10.98 -7.14 -8.47
N PHE A 132 -10.58 -6.12 -7.69
CA PHE A 132 -11.53 -5.15 -7.13
C PHE A 132 -11.57 -3.83 -7.89
N GLY A 133 -10.44 -3.41 -8.48
CA GLY A 133 -10.29 -2.11 -9.14
C GLY A 133 -11.15 -1.98 -10.40
N ASN A 134 -11.18 -3.01 -11.23
CA ASN A 134 -11.98 -3.07 -12.45
C ASN A 134 -13.47 -2.80 -12.21
N ASN A 135 -14.04 -3.37 -11.15
CA ASN A 135 -15.45 -3.24 -10.75
C ASN A 135 -15.79 -1.84 -10.23
N VAL A 136 -14.89 -1.24 -9.45
CA VAL A 136 -15.06 0.13 -8.96
C VAL A 136 -14.83 1.15 -10.08
N GLU A 137 -13.86 0.91 -10.97
CA GLU A 137 -13.63 1.74 -12.17
C GLU A 137 -14.83 1.71 -13.12
N ASP A 138 -15.47 0.55 -13.31
CA ASP A 138 -16.65 0.42 -14.16
C ASP A 138 -17.79 1.35 -13.68
N LYS A 139 -17.98 1.44 -12.35
CA LYS A 139 -19.02 2.27 -11.73
C LYS A 139 -18.67 3.74 -11.61
N LEU A 140 -17.44 4.10 -11.22
CA LEU A 140 -17.03 5.51 -11.10
C LEU A 140 -16.64 6.14 -12.45
N GLY A 141 -16.25 5.33 -13.42
CA GLY A 141 -15.58 5.79 -14.63
C GLY A 141 -14.12 6.18 -14.37
N ARG A 142 -13.36 6.28 -15.47
CA ARG A 142 -11.89 6.38 -15.46
C ARG A 142 -11.34 7.56 -14.65
N VAL A 143 -11.86 8.77 -14.89
CA VAL A 143 -11.33 9.99 -14.27
C VAL A 143 -11.59 10.02 -12.77
N LYS A 144 -12.83 9.72 -12.35
CA LYS A 144 -13.19 9.67 -10.93
C LYS A 144 -12.45 8.53 -10.22
N PHE A 145 -12.31 7.37 -10.86
CA PHE A 145 -11.57 6.25 -10.30
C PHE A 145 -10.09 6.57 -10.05
N LEU A 146 -9.41 7.24 -10.99
CA LEU A 146 -8.01 7.65 -10.79
C LEU A 146 -7.87 8.60 -9.59
N GLY A 147 -8.72 9.63 -9.52
CA GLY A 147 -8.72 10.56 -8.38
C GLY A 147 -9.09 9.88 -7.05
N PHE A 148 -10.06 8.97 -7.09
CA PHE A 148 -10.46 8.15 -5.95
C PHE A 148 -9.32 7.26 -5.44
N TYR A 149 -8.63 6.55 -6.34
CA TYR A 149 -7.51 5.68 -6.00
C TYR A 149 -6.38 6.47 -5.33
N LEU A 150 -5.92 7.55 -5.97
CA LEU A 150 -4.83 8.38 -5.43
C LEU A 150 -5.22 9.05 -4.11
N GLY A 151 -6.46 9.54 -4.00
CA GLY A 151 -7.00 10.13 -2.78
C GLY A 151 -7.09 9.12 -1.63
N CYS A 152 -7.54 7.90 -1.89
CA CYS A 152 -7.55 6.82 -0.91
C CYS A 152 -6.14 6.51 -0.41
N GLY A 153 -5.15 6.44 -1.31
CA GLY A 153 -3.76 6.20 -0.92
C GLY A 153 -3.15 7.31 -0.07
N ILE A 154 -3.40 8.59 -0.42
CA ILE A 154 -2.96 9.75 0.38
C ILE A 154 -3.55 9.66 1.79
N LEU A 155 -4.87 9.51 1.90
CA LEU A 155 -5.56 9.48 3.18
C LEU A 155 -5.23 8.23 4.01
N ALA A 156 -4.96 7.09 3.36
CA ALA A 156 -4.43 5.89 4.01
C ALA A 156 -3.03 6.12 4.58
N GLY A 157 -2.13 6.75 3.81
CA GLY A 157 -0.80 7.14 4.28
C GLY A 157 -0.86 8.06 5.49
N LEU A 158 -1.76 9.05 5.48
CA LEU A 158 -2.01 9.92 6.62
C LEU A 158 -2.58 9.17 7.83
N ALA A 159 -3.49 8.21 7.62
CA ALA A 159 -4.02 7.38 8.69
C ALA A 159 -2.90 6.55 9.37
N GLN A 160 -1.98 5.99 8.59
CA GLN A 160 -0.80 5.30 9.14
C GLN A 160 0.13 6.26 9.88
N TRP A 161 0.40 7.43 9.31
CA TRP A 161 1.27 8.44 9.89
C TRP A 161 0.84 8.84 11.31
N VAL A 162 -0.46 9.03 11.56
CA VAL A 162 -0.99 9.38 12.89
C VAL A 162 -0.54 8.42 13.99
N PHE A 163 -0.41 7.12 13.69
CA PHE A 163 -0.01 6.09 14.66
C PHE A 163 1.49 5.77 14.64
N SER A 164 2.27 6.43 13.78
CA SER A 164 3.67 6.12 13.58
C SER A 164 4.56 7.35 13.39
N GLN A 165 4.16 8.53 13.90
CA GLN A 165 4.79 9.83 13.64
C GLN A 165 6.30 9.90 13.90
N GLU A 166 6.84 9.07 14.81
CA GLU A 166 8.26 9.01 15.16
C GLU A 166 9.02 7.89 14.43
N SER A 167 8.34 7.14 13.56
CA SER A 167 8.93 6.01 12.86
C SER A 167 9.76 6.47 11.69
N TYR A 168 10.97 5.91 11.61
CA TYR A 168 11.85 6.05 10.45
C TYR A 168 11.79 4.86 9.50
N VAL A 169 10.87 3.93 9.72
CA VAL A 169 10.65 2.82 8.78
C VAL A 169 9.84 3.36 7.60
N PRO A 170 10.36 3.28 6.36
CA PRO A 170 9.63 3.69 5.18
C PRO A 170 8.31 2.93 5.03
N SER A 171 7.22 3.67 4.82
CA SER A 171 5.89 3.15 4.51
C SER A 171 5.63 3.33 3.02
N LEU A 172 5.42 2.20 2.34
CA LEU A 172 5.26 2.12 0.88
C LEU A 172 4.30 1.00 0.49
N GLY A 173 3.72 1.13 -0.70
CA GLY A 173 2.84 0.14 -1.28
C GLY A 173 1.52 0.72 -1.76
N ALA A 174 0.99 0.14 -2.84
CA ALA A 174 -0.34 0.42 -3.36
C ALA A 174 -1.48 0.00 -2.40
N SER A 175 -1.17 -0.79 -1.37
CA SER A 175 -2.14 -1.49 -0.54
C SER A 175 -3.12 -0.56 0.20
N GLY A 176 -2.71 0.65 0.59
CA GLY A 176 -3.60 1.64 1.21
C GLY A 176 -4.67 2.16 0.25
N ALA A 177 -4.28 2.48 -1.00
CA ALA A 177 -5.21 2.87 -2.05
C ALA A 177 -6.15 1.71 -2.43
N ILE A 178 -5.60 0.50 -2.57
CA ILE A 178 -6.36 -0.73 -2.85
C ILE A 178 -7.32 -1.05 -1.70
N ALA A 179 -6.95 -0.80 -0.44
CA ALA A 179 -7.86 -0.93 0.69
C ALA A 179 -9.07 0.00 0.53
N GLY A 180 -8.87 1.23 0.06
CA GLY A 180 -9.97 2.13 -0.31
C GLY A 180 -10.84 1.57 -1.44
N VAL A 181 -10.24 1.00 -2.47
CA VAL A 181 -10.99 0.27 -3.51
C VAL A 181 -11.83 -0.86 -2.91
N MET A 182 -11.28 -1.66 -2.00
CA MET A 182 -12.02 -2.72 -1.31
C MET A 182 -13.15 -2.18 -0.43
N GLY A 183 -12.94 -1.03 0.22
CA GLY A 183 -13.96 -0.33 1.01
C GLY A 183 -15.13 0.17 0.17
N ALA A 184 -14.87 0.68 -1.04
CA ALA A 184 -15.93 0.98 -2.01
C ALA A 184 -16.58 -0.30 -2.56
N TYR A 185 -15.79 -1.34 -2.80
CA TYR A 185 -16.28 -2.60 -3.34
C TYR A 185 -17.26 -3.29 -2.39
N ILE A 186 -16.92 -3.40 -1.09
CA ILE A 186 -17.75 -4.14 -0.11
C ILE A 186 -19.16 -3.54 0.01
N ILE A 187 -19.30 -2.22 -0.08
CA ILE A 187 -20.59 -1.54 0.03
C ILE A 187 -21.40 -1.64 -1.26
N ARG A 188 -20.75 -1.65 -2.43
CA ARG A 188 -21.44 -1.71 -3.72
C ARG A 188 -21.83 -3.13 -4.12
N PHE A 189 -21.02 -4.12 -3.72
CA PHE A 189 -21.11 -5.50 -4.15
C PHE A 189 -21.12 -6.51 -2.97
N PRO A 190 -21.87 -6.29 -1.88
CA PRO A 190 -21.73 -7.07 -0.63
C PRO A 190 -22.02 -8.57 -0.80
N LYS A 191 -22.87 -8.93 -1.77
CA LYS A 191 -23.30 -10.32 -2.03
C LYS A 191 -22.52 -10.99 -3.15
N VAL A 192 -21.64 -10.28 -3.87
CA VAL A 192 -20.83 -10.88 -4.93
C VAL A 192 -19.91 -11.92 -4.30
N ALA A 193 -19.85 -13.10 -4.90
CA ALA A 193 -18.95 -14.15 -4.47
C ALA A 193 -17.53 -13.85 -4.93
N ILE A 194 -16.61 -13.83 -3.97
CA ILE A 194 -15.17 -13.82 -4.19
C ILE A 194 -14.70 -15.26 -4.20
N ARG A 195 -14.18 -15.71 -5.34
CA ARG A 195 -13.57 -17.03 -5.49
C ARG A 195 -12.29 -17.03 -4.69
N THR A 196 -12.27 -17.86 -3.66
CA THR A 196 -11.22 -17.85 -2.64
C THR A 196 -10.52 -19.19 -2.61
N LEU A 197 -9.22 -19.19 -2.86
CA LEU A 197 -8.33 -20.32 -2.64
C LEU A 197 -7.89 -20.38 -1.17
N ILE A 198 -8.12 -21.53 -0.55
CA ILE A 198 -7.60 -21.90 0.77
C ILE A 198 -6.60 -23.05 0.54
N PRO A 199 -5.29 -22.82 0.78
CA PRO A 199 -4.30 -23.88 0.65
C PRO A 199 -4.64 -25.11 1.51
N PRO A 200 -4.40 -26.34 1.03
CA PRO A 200 -3.65 -26.65 -0.19
C PRO A 200 -4.46 -26.57 -1.51
N PHE A 201 -5.76 -26.88 -1.58
CA PHE A 201 -6.50 -26.91 -2.88
C PHE A 201 -8.00 -26.59 -2.81
N PHE A 202 -8.50 -26.00 -1.73
CA PHE A 202 -9.94 -25.76 -1.60
C PHE A 202 -10.33 -24.40 -2.20
N VAL A 203 -11.31 -24.40 -3.11
CA VAL A 203 -11.89 -23.17 -3.66
C VAL A 203 -13.29 -22.99 -3.10
N PHE A 204 -13.53 -21.86 -2.46
CA PHE A 204 -14.83 -21.49 -1.90
C PHE A 204 -15.30 -20.16 -2.48
N ASN A 205 -16.62 -20.03 -2.62
CA ASN A 205 -17.26 -18.78 -2.98
C ASN A 205 -17.68 -18.08 -1.68
N VAL A 206 -16.96 -17.01 -1.34
CA VAL A 206 -17.20 -16.27 -0.10
C VAL A 206 -17.84 -14.92 -0.46
N PRO A 207 -19.00 -14.57 0.11
CA PRO A 207 -19.59 -13.25 -0.13
C PRO A 207 -18.60 -12.14 0.21
N ALA A 208 -18.53 -11.11 -0.63
CA ALA A 208 -17.60 -10.00 -0.46
C ALA A 208 -17.70 -9.34 0.92
N LEU A 209 -18.92 -9.22 1.45
CA LEU A 209 -19.16 -8.71 2.80
C LEU A 209 -18.40 -9.51 3.87
N ALA A 210 -18.46 -10.84 3.79
CA ALA A 210 -17.76 -11.71 4.74
C ALA A 210 -16.24 -11.66 4.53
N TYR A 211 -15.79 -11.82 3.28
CA TYR A 211 -14.36 -11.86 2.95
C TYR A 211 -13.66 -10.55 3.32
N LEU A 212 -14.15 -9.43 2.82
CA LEU A 212 -13.56 -8.11 3.02
C LEU A 212 -13.82 -7.58 4.43
N GLY A 213 -14.97 -7.92 5.03
CA GLY A 213 -15.27 -7.56 6.42
C GLY A 213 -14.35 -8.24 7.42
N ILE A 214 -14.11 -9.55 7.27
CA ILE A 214 -13.13 -10.28 8.10
C ILE A 214 -11.73 -9.71 7.89
N TRP A 215 -11.33 -9.46 6.63
CA TRP A 215 -10.04 -8.86 6.33
C TRP A 215 -9.87 -7.50 7.02
N PHE A 216 -10.87 -6.61 6.94
CA PHE A 216 -10.84 -5.30 7.59
C PHE A 216 -10.71 -5.40 9.11
N VAL A 217 -11.51 -6.26 9.75
CA VAL A 217 -11.43 -6.49 11.21
C VAL A 217 -10.04 -7.00 11.61
N GLN A 218 -9.47 -7.90 10.82
CA GLN A 218 -8.11 -8.39 11.05
C GLN A 218 -7.06 -7.29 10.92
N GLN A 219 -7.15 -6.39 9.93
CA GLN A 219 -6.25 -5.25 9.80
C GLN A 219 -6.34 -4.31 11.01
N ALA A 220 -7.56 -3.96 11.44
CA ALA A 220 -7.76 -3.10 12.61
C ALA A 220 -7.20 -3.74 13.89
N PHE A 221 -7.44 -5.04 14.10
CA PHE A 221 -6.90 -5.78 15.23
C PHE A 221 -5.37 -5.80 15.24
N TYR A 222 -4.73 -6.10 14.10
CA TYR A 222 -3.27 -6.09 14.00
C TYR A 222 -2.68 -4.67 14.15
N GLY A 223 -3.38 -3.64 13.68
CA GLY A 223 -3.02 -2.25 13.94
C GLY A 223 -2.94 -1.94 15.43
N VAL A 224 -3.98 -2.28 16.20
CA VAL A 224 -4.00 -2.11 17.66
C VAL A 224 -2.92 -2.97 18.34
N ALA A 225 -2.77 -4.23 17.93
CA ALA A 225 -1.77 -5.14 18.49
C ALA A 225 -0.32 -4.71 18.21
N SER A 226 -0.10 -3.89 17.17
CA SER A 226 1.23 -3.39 16.80
C SER A 226 1.69 -2.16 17.61
N LEU A 227 0.79 -1.45 18.29
CA LEU A 227 1.12 -0.25 19.08
C LEU A 227 2.17 -0.47 20.18
N PRO A 228 2.20 -1.60 20.92
CA PRO A 228 3.22 -1.85 21.95
C PRO A 228 4.56 -2.33 21.38
N ALA A 229 4.63 -2.69 20.09
CA ALA A 229 5.83 -3.26 19.49
C ALA A 229 6.68 -2.15 18.84
N PRO A 230 7.98 -2.06 19.14
CA PRO A 230 8.88 -1.22 18.36
C PRO A 230 8.80 -1.69 16.91
N SER A 231 8.44 -0.79 15.99
CA SER A 231 8.42 -1.05 14.55
C SER A 231 9.84 -1.33 14.06
N SER A 232 10.29 -2.56 14.28
CA SER A 232 11.63 -3.05 14.01
C SER A 232 11.59 -3.90 12.76
N MET A 233 11.34 -3.24 11.63
CA MET A 233 11.48 -3.84 10.31
C MET A 233 12.41 -2.95 9.48
N GLY A 234 13.49 -3.54 8.95
CA GLY A 234 14.47 -2.81 8.15
C GLY A 234 13.86 -2.16 6.91
N MET A 235 14.56 -1.19 6.32
CA MET A 235 14.04 -0.34 5.23
C MET A 235 13.46 -1.12 4.04
N GLN A 236 14.05 -2.26 3.70
CA GLN A 236 13.60 -3.11 2.57
C GLN A 236 12.43 -4.03 2.93
N ASN A 237 12.28 -4.38 4.21
CA ASN A 237 11.22 -5.27 4.68
C ASN A 237 9.97 -4.53 5.17
N GLY A 238 9.95 -3.19 5.07
CA GLY A 238 8.82 -2.27 5.32
C GLY A 238 7.64 -2.91 6.02
N GLY A 239 7.55 -2.73 7.34
CA GLY A 239 6.52 -3.40 8.13
C GLY A 239 5.11 -3.14 7.63
N VAL A 240 4.21 -4.09 7.87
CA VAL A 240 2.83 -4.01 7.36
C VAL A 240 2.11 -2.80 7.97
N ALA A 241 1.71 -1.85 7.13
CA ALA A 241 1.01 -0.64 7.51
C ALA A 241 -0.49 -0.89 7.80
N TYR A 242 -0.78 -1.61 8.89
CA TYR A 242 -2.14 -2.03 9.25
C TYR A 242 -3.13 -0.85 9.36
N TRP A 243 -2.68 0.32 9.84
CA TRP A 243 -3.52 1.51 9.94
C TRP A 243 -3.76 2.18 8.59
N ALA A 244 -2.82 2.10 7.64
CA ALA A 244 -3.08 2.50 6.26
C ALA A 244 -4.19 1.63 5.64
N HIS A 245 -4.16 0.32 5.88
CA HIS A 245 -5.17 -0.59 5.34
C HIS A 245 -6.56 -0.32 5.93
N ALA A 246 -6.67 -0.25 7.26
CA ALA A 246 -7.95 0.03 7.92
C ALA A 246 -8.47 1.44 7.58
N GLY A 247 -7.60 2.45 7.62
CA GLY A 247 -7.94 3.84 7.28
C GLY A 247 -8.36 3.99 5.82
N GLY A 248 -7.58 3.43 4.90
CA GLY A 248 -7.89 3.41 3.47
C GLY A 248 -9.24 2.75 3.20
N PHE A 249 -9.53 1.61 3.82
CA PHE A 249 -10.82 0.92 3.68
C PHE A 249 -12.01 1.81 4.10
N VAL A 250 -11.92 2.44 5.27
CA VAL A 250 -12.98 3.36 5.75
C VAL A 250 -13.12 4.56 4.82
N VAL A 251 -12.01 5.17 4.40
CA VAL A 251 -11.99 6.29 3.46
C VAL A 251 -12.69 5.91 2.16
N GLY A 252 -12.36 4.75 1.58
CA GLY A 252 -12.96 4.30 0.33
C GLY A 252 -14.46 4.01 0.45
N ALA A 253 -14.89 3.41 1.57
CA ALA A 253 -16.30 3.18 1.87
C ALA A 253 -17.10 4.48 2.00
N ILE A 254 -16.46 5.59 2.37
CA ILE A 254 -17.07 6.93 2.48
C ILE A 254 -16.99 7.70 1.15
N LEU A 255 -15.81 7.74 0.52
CA LEU A 255 -15.58 8.51 -0.69
C LEU A 255 -16.25 7.90 -1.93
N GLY A 256 -16.35 6.57 -2.01
CA GLY A 256 -17.00 5.89 -3.12
C GLY A 256 -18.43 6.42 -3.37
N PRO A 257 -19.34 6.35 -2.38
CA PRO A 257 -20.70 6.88 -2.49
C PRO A 257 -20.73 8.37 -2.83
N LEU A 258 -19.87 9.19 -2.20
CA LEU A 258 -19.78 10.63 -2.47
C LEU A 258 -19.38 10.97 -3.90
N LEU A 259 -18.65 10.08 -4.57
CA LEU A 259 -18.24 10.23 -5.97
C LEU A 259 -19.24 9.64 -6.98
N GLY A 260 -20.37 9.11 -6.50
CA GLY A 260 -21.43 8.56 -7.34
C GLY A 260 -21.28 7.06 -7.64
N LEU A 261 -20.71 6.28 -6.72
CA LEU A 261 -20.56 4.82 -6.88
C LEU A 261 -21.90 4.08 -7.11
N PHE A 262 -23.02 4.69 -6.69
CA PHE A 262 -24.37 4.17 -6.88
C PHE A 262 -25.16 4.90 -7.97
N ASP A 263 -24.54 5.84 -8.69
CA ASP A 263 -25.20 6.57 -9.76
C ASP A 263 -25.29 5.67 -11.00
N ASP A 264 -26.36 4.87 -11.09
CA ASP A 264 -26.62 4.05 -12.28
C ASP A 264 -27.11 4.89 -13.48
N VAL A 265 -27.20 6.23 -13.34
CA VAL A 265 -27.62 7.19 -14.40
C VAL A 265 -26.71 7.13 -15.65
N ASN A 266 -25.49 6.64 -15.51
CA ASN A 266 -24.56 6.41 -16.63
C ASN A 266 -24.40 4.93 -17.00
N ASP A 267 -25.28 4.04 -16.49
CA ASP A 267 -25.28 2.64 -16.88
C ASP A 267 -25.85 2.52 -18.30
N PRO A 268 -25.07 2.08 -19.30
CA PRO A 268 -25.57 1.93 -20.67
C PRO A 268 -26.77 0.97 -20.78
N ALA A 269 -27.04 0.17 -19.74
CA ALA A 269 -28.21 -0.70 -19.67
C ALA A 269 -29.51 0.06 -19.35
N THR A 270 -29.47 1.17 -18.60
CA THR A 270 -30.66 2.01 -18.39
C THR A 270 -30.96 2.89 -19.60
N ALA A 271 -29.97 3.13 -20.49
CA ALA A 271 -30.14 3.95 -21.69
C ALA A 271 -30.73 3.19 -22.91
N ARG A 272 -31.12 1.91 -22.75
CA ARG A 272 -31.70 1.09 -23.83
C ARG A 272 -33.22 0.89 -23.72
N ASP A 273 -33.84 1.44 -22.69
CA ASP A 273 -35.27 1.23 -22.40
C ASP A 273 -36.13 2.48 -22.71
N ASP A 274 -35.58 3.46 -23.44
CA ASP A 274 -36.20 4.76 -23.75
C ASP A 274 -36.49 4.94 -25.26
#